data_AF-A0AB37MK69-F1
#
_entry.id   AF-A0AB37MK69-F1
#
_cell.length_a   1.000
_cell.length_b   1.000
_cell.length_c   1.000
_cell.angle_alpha   90.00
_cell.angle_beta   90.00
_cell.angle_gamma   90.00
#
_symmetry.space_group_name_H-M   'P 1'
#
loop_
_entity.id
_entity.type
_entity.pdbx_description
1 polymer ?
#
loop_
_entity_poly.entity_id
_entity_poly.type
_entity_poly.pdbx_seq_one_letter_code
_entity_poly.pdbx_strand_id
1 'polypeptide(L)'
;MALNYEVKKRVFGFDETKTEKYVAQMKTLGVVGFKDLCDEVSKIGMAPRGVVKLVLDGLIDTLNMDINKGFSVQLGEFGCFRPGINAKSQDKLEDVTASTIYRRKIIFTPGFYFRDMLTRASVEKMDWSGNGTVSGGGSSKPNPDGGGSDGDQGENPLG
;
A
#
# COMPACT_ATOMS: atom_id res chain seq x y z
N MET A 1 7.09 7.81 -14.22
CA MET A 1 6.05 8.25 -13.25
C MET A 1 6.73 8.37 -11.90
N ALA A 2 6.50 9.46 -11.18
CA ALA A 2 7.17 9.75 -9.92
C ALA A 2 6.20 9.73 -8.74
N LEU A 3 6.62 9.12 -7.62
CA LEU A 3 5.97 9.25 -6.33
C LEU A 3 6.50 10.51 -5.65
N ASN A 4 5.61 11.48 -5.44
CA ASN A 4 5.97 12.76 -4.86
C ASN A 4 5.95 12.72 -3.34
N TYR A 5 6.95 13.28 -2.68
CA TYR A 5 6.98 13.44 -1.23
C TYR A 5 7.23 14.90 -0.80
N GLU A 6 6.74 15.25 0.38
CA GLU A 6 7.02 16.50 1.07
C GLU A 6 7.77 16.24 2.38
N VAL A 7 8.66 17.14 2.78
CA VAL A 7 9.37 17.04 4.06
C VAL A 7 8.53 17.71 5.14
N LYS A 8 8.18 16.97 6.20
CA LYS A 8 7.45 17.50 7.35
C LYS A 8 8.23 17.33 8.64
N LYS A 9 8.08 18.32 9.52
CA LYS A 9 8.55 18.25 10.90
C LYS A 9 7.55 17.46 11.74
N ARG A 10 8.02 16.45 12.48
CA ARG A 10 7.19 15.59 13.32
C ARG A 10 7.91 15.27 14.63
N VAL A 11 7.16 15.29 15.73
CA VAL A 11 7.60 14.75 17.02
C VAL A 11 7.17 13.29 17.09
N PHE A 12 8.11 12.42 17.43
CA PHE A 12 7.86 11.00 17.57
C PHE A 12 7.60 10.64 19.03
N GLY A 13 6.43 10.07 19.32
CA GLY A 13 6.01 9.71 20.69
C GLY A 13 6.71 8.48 21.28
N PHE A 14 7.57 7.81 20.51
CA PHE A 14 8.40 6.70 21.01
C PHE A 14 9.75 7.17 21.56
N ASP A 15 10.15 8.41 21.23
CA ASP A 15 11.41 9.00 21.67
C ASP A 15 11.13 9.73 22.99
N GLU A 16 11.75 9.28 24.08
CA GLU A 16 11.55 9.87 25.42
C GLU A 16 11.86 11.38 25.43
N THR A 17 12.75 11.81 24.53
CA THR A 17 13.18 13.20 24.37
C THR A 17 12.16 14.10 23.64
N LYS A 18 11.13 13.53 22.99
CA LYS A 18 10.16 14.25 22.14
C LYS A 18 10.82 15.18 21.12
N THR A 19 12.04 14.85 20.69
CA THR A 19 12.81 15.69 19.78
C THR A 19 12.12 15.77 18.41
N GLU A 20 12.05 16.98 17.85
CA GLU A 20 11.49 17.20 16.53
C GLU A 20 12.42 16.64 15.46
N LYS A 21 11.88 15.81 14.57
CA LYS A 21 12.60 15.20 13.45
C LYS A 21 11.89 15.52 12.14
N TYR A 22 12.64 15.52 11.04
CA TYR A 22 12.06 15.69 9.70
C TYR A 22 11.80 14.33 9.06
N VAL A 23 10.64 14.17 8.45
CA VAL A 23 10.23 12.93 7.77
C VAL A 23 9.74 13.24 6.36
N ALA A 24 10.09 12.37 5.42
CA ALA A 24 9.44 12.35 4.11
C ALA A 24 8.02 11.79 4.28
N GLN A 25 7.02 12.52 3.79
CA GLN A 25 5.64 12.07 3.72
C GLN A 25 5.19 12.03 2.27
N MET A 26 4.64 10.89 1.85
CA MET A 26 4.03 10.76 0.53
C MET A 26 2.94 11.83 0.34
N LYS A 27 3.01 12.54 -0.78
CA LYS A 27 2.01 13.53 -1.19
C LYS A 27 1.15 12.93 -2.29
N THR A 28 -0.13 12.73 -1.99
CA THR A 28 -1.12 12.33 -2.99
C THR A 28 -1.73 13.57 -3.65
N LEU A 29 -2.07 13.47 -4.93
CA LEU A 29 -2.74 14.55 -5.67
C LEU A 29 -4.22 14.68 -5.31
N GLY A 30 -4.80 13.66 -4.68
CA GLY A 30 -6.20 13.62 -4.29
C GLY A 30 -6.70 12.18 -4.17
N VAL A 31 -8.02 12.04 -4.12
CA VAL A 31 -8.72 10.76 -4.12
C VAL A 31 -9.61 10.72 -5.37
N VAL A 32 -9.45 9.67 -6.17
CA VAL A 32 -10.38 9.39 -7.29
C VAL A 32 -11.65 8.79 -6.72
N GLY A 33 -12.80 9.41 -6.99
CA GLY A 33 -14.10 8.92 -6.52
C GLY A 33 -14.51 7.65 -7.24
N PHE A 34 -15.34 6.82 -6.59
CA PHE A 34 -15.80 5.55 -7.18
C PHE A 34 -16.54 5.73 -8.51
N LYS A 35 -17.29 6.84 -8.65
CA LYS A 35 -17.99 7.19 -9.89
C LYS A 35 -16.99 7.39 -11.05
N ASP A 36 -15.96 8.19 -10.81
CA ASP A 36 -14.95 8.54 -11.81
C ASP A 36 -14.09 7.32 -12.15
N LEU A 37 -13.75 6.50 -11.16
CA LEU A 37 -13.09 5.21 -11.38
C LEU A 37 -13.92 4.29 -12.30
N CYS A 38 -15.23 4.19 -12.07
CA CYS A 38 -16.11 3.42 -12.96
C CYS A 38 -16.16 4.01 -14.38
N ASP A 39 -16.14 5.34 -14.51
CA ASP A 39 -16.10 6.02 -15.81
C ASP A 39 -14.76 5.73 -16.55
N GLU A 40 -13.63 5.72 -15.83
CA GLU A 40 -12.31 5.39 -16.39
C GLU A 40 -12.22 3.92 -16.83
N VAL A 41 -12.65 2.98 -15.97
CA VAL A 41 -12.69 1.55 -16.31
C VAL A 41 -13.64 1.28 -17.46
N SER A 42 -14.79 1.97 -17.52
CA SER A 42 -15.73 1.87 -18.63
C SER A 42 -15.09 2.29 -19.96
N LYS A 43 -14.31 3.38 -19.97
CA LYS A 43 -13.58 3.84 -21.16
C LYS A 43 -12.50 2.86 -21.60
N ILE A 44 -11.73 2.31 -20.66
CA ILE A 44 -10.62 1.40 -20.96
C ILE A 44 -11.13 0.01 -21.38
N GLY A 45 -12.08 -0.54 -20.62
CA GLY A 45 -12.62 -1.88 -20.82
C GLY A 45 -13.79 -1.96 -21.80
N MET A 46 -14.24 -0.83 -22.36
CA MET A 46 -15.38 -0.73 -23.28
C MET A 46 -16.67 -1.37 -22.75
N ALA A 47 -16.82 -1.46 -21.43
CA ALA A 47 -18.00 -2.00 -20.77
C ALA A 47 -18.92 -0.84 -20.32
N PRO A 48 -20.25 -0.98 -20.39
CA PRO A 48 -21.15 0.03 -19.86
C PRO A 48 -20.88 0.28 -18.39
N ARG A 49 -20.86 1.56 -17.97
CA ARG A 49 -20.57 1.92 -16.59
C ARG A 49 -21.43 1.21 -15.55
N GLY A 50 -22.72 0.99 -15.85
CA GLY A 50 -23.63 0.25 -14.96
C GLY A 50 -23.15 -1.18 -14.71
N VAL A 51 -22.61 -1.85 -15.73
CA VAL A 51 -22.04 -3.20 -15.62
C VAL A 51 -20.74 -3.18 -14.82
N VAL A 52 -19.86 -2.20 -15.05
CA VAL A 52 -18.63 -2.04 -14.26
C VAL A 52 -18.95 -1.90 -12.78
N LYS A 53 -19.89 -1.01 -12.43
CA LYS A 53 -20.34 -0.83 -11.06
C LYS A 53 -20.88 -2.13 -10.47
N LEU A 54 -21.75 -2.83 -11.21
CA LEU A 54 -22.35 -4.09 -10.77
C LEU A 54 -21.28 -5.15 -10.44
N VAL A 55 -20.26 -5.29 -11.29
CA VAL A 55 -19.16 -6.25 -11.07
C VAL A 55 -18.33 -5.86 -9.84
N LEU A 56 -18.02 -4.58 -9.66
CA LEU A 56 -17.27 -4.11 -8.49
C LEU A 56 -18.06 -4.29 -7.19
N ASP A 57 -19.36 -4.02 -7.19
CA ASP A 57 -20.22 -4.28 -6.02
C ASP A 57 -20.24 -5.78 -5.69
N GLY A 58 -20.46 -6.64 -6.69
CA GLY A 58 -20.47 -8.10 -6.49
C GLY A 58 -19.11 -8.65 -6.02
N LEU A 59 -18.02 -8.05 -6.46
CA LEU A 59 -16.67 -8.38 -5.98
C LEU A 59 -16.51 -8.03 -4.50
N ILE A 60 -16.97 -6.86 -4.06
CA ILE A 60 -16.92 -6.44 -2.65
C ILE A 60 -17.70 -7.44 -1.78
N ASP A 61 -18.91 -7.81 -2.19
CA ASP A 61 -19.75 -8.74 -1.45
C ASP A 61 -19.11 -10.14 -1.35
N THR A 62 -18.52 -10.62 -2.45
CA THR A 62 -17.83 -11.91 -2.48
C THR A 62 -16.58 -11.90 -1.61
N LEU A 63 -15.77 -10.83 -1.67
CA LEU A 63 -14.60 -10.66 -0.81
C LEU A 63 -14.99 -10.65 0.67
N ASN A 64 -16.04 -9.92 1.04
CA ASN A 64 -16.54 -9.89 2.40
C ASN A 64 -17.00 -11.29 2.86
N MET A 65 -17.74 -12.01 2.02
CA MET A 65 -18.21 -13.36 2.33
C MET A 65 -17.04 -14.32 2.60
N ASP A 66 -16.03 -14.35 1.73
CA ASP A 66 -14.96 -15.34 1.82
C ASP A 66 -13.91 -14.99 2.88
N ILE A 67 -13.60 -13.71 3.08
CA ILE A 67 -12.73 -13.26 4.18
C ILE A 67 -13.37 -13.56 5.53
N ASN A 68 -14.70 -13.40 5.68
CA ASN A 68 -15.40 -13.75 6.92
C ASN A 68 -15.37 -15.26 7.22
N LYS A 69 -15.24 -16.11 6.20
CA LYS A 69 -15.01 -17.56 6.36
C LYS A 69 -13.56 -17.90 6.71
N GLY A 70 -12.67 -16.91 6.73
CA GLY A 70 -11.24 -17.09 7.01
C GLY A 70 -10.37 -17.34 5.77
N PHE A 71 -10.92 -17.26 4.55
CA PHE A 71 -10.12 -17.43 3.34
C PHE A 71 -9.31 -16.18 3.01
N SER A 72 -8.15 -16.40 2.40
CA SER A 72 -7.45 -15.36 1.66
C SER A 72 -7.94 -15.38 0.21
N VAL A 73 -8.25 -14.21 -0.35
CA VAL A 73 -8.81 -14.09 -1.69
C VAL A 73 -7.79 -13.46 -2.63
N GLN A 74 -7.35 -14.23 -3.63
CA GLN A 74 -6.41 -13.81 -4.67
C GLN A 74 -7.18 -13.24 -5.87
N LEU A 75 -6.93 -11.99 -6.24
CA LEU A 75 -7.46 -11.33 -7.43
C LEU A 75 -6.40 -11.28 -8.54
N GLY A 76 -5.90 -12.43 -8.97
CA GLY A 76 -4.91 -12.52 -10.06
C GLY A 76 -3.72 -11.58 -9.85
N GLU A 77 -3.41 -10.76 -10.86
CA GLU A 77 -2.30 -9.80 -10.84
C GLU A 77 -2.53 -8.58 -9.95
N PHE A 78 -3.77 -8.33 -9.52
CA PHE A 78 -4.13 -7.21 -8.66
C PHE A 78 -3.55 -7.40 -7.26
N GLY A 79 -3.68 -8.59 -6.67
CA GLY A 79 -3.12 -8.91 -5.37
C GLY A 79 -3.98 -9.85 -4.53
N CYS A 80 -3.68 -9.92 -3.24
CA CYS A 80 -4.31 -10.83 -2.31
C CYS A 80 -4.85 -10.09 -1.09
N PHE A 81 -6.10 -10.36 -0.72
CA PHE A 81 -6.70 -9.90 0.52
C PHE A 81 -6.72 -11.05 1.53
N ARG A 82 -6.17 -10.83 2.72
CA ARG A 82 -6.17 -11.83 3.79
C ARG A 82 -6.64 -11.26 5.13
N PRO A 83 -7.36 -12.03 5.95
CA PRO A 83 -7.65 -11.62 7.32
C PRO A 83 -6.35 -11.58 8.14
N GLY A 84 -6.29 -10.67 9.10
CA GLY A 84 -5.18 -10.52 10.01
C GLY A 84 -5.62 -10.00 11.37
N ILE A 85 -4.80 -10.27 12.38
CA ILE A 85 -5.01 -9.81 13.74
C ILE A 85 -3.74 -9.14 14.29
N ASN A 86 -3.92 -8.18 15.19
CA ASN A 86 -2.88 -7.78 16.11
C ASN A 86 -3.32 -8.14 17.53
N ALA A 87 -2.41 -8.75 18.29
CA ALA A 87 -2.62 -9.13 19.68
C ALA A 87 -1.48 -8.58 20.55
N LYS A 88 -1.77 -8.36 21.83
CA LYS A 88 -0.74 -8.04 22.83
C LYS A 88 0.06 -9.29 23.14
N SER A 89 1.38 -9.17 23.22
CA SER A 89 2.25 -10.25 23.72
C SER A 89 1.89 -10.59 25.17
N GLN A 90 1.94 -11.87 25.51
CA GLN A 90 1.81 -12.38 26.86
C GLN A 90 3.03 -13.24 27.17
N ASP A 91 3.38 -13.36 28.45
CA ASP A 91 4.56 -14.14 28.87
C ASP A 91 4.31 -15.65 28.84
N LYS A 92 3.05 -16.09 28.98
CA LYS A 92 2.65 -17.50 28.96
C LYS A 92 1.65 -17.82 27.86
N LEU A 93 1.64 -19.08 27.45
CA LEU A 93 0.69 -19.62 26.47
C LEU A 93 -0.76 -19.49 26.95
N GLU A 94 -1.04 -19.80 28.21
CA GLU A 94 -2.37 -19.80 28.82
C GLU A 94 -3.02 -18.40 28.85
N ASP A 95 -2.20 -17.35 28.84
CA ASP A 95 -2.66 -15.97 28.88
C ASP A 95 -3.08 -15.45 27.49
N VAL A 96 -2.69 -16.16 26.41
CA VAL A 96 -3.08 -15.81 25.04
C VAL A 96 -4.52 -16.24 24.79
N THR A 97 -5.43 -15.28 24.95
CA THR A 97 -6.87 -15.46 24.76
C THR A 97 -7.42 -14.47 23.74
N ALA A 98 -8.70 -14.62 23.35
CA ALA A 98 -9.37 -13.71 22.42
C ALA A 98 -9.34 -12.24 22.88
N SER A 99 -9.28 -11.96 24.19
CA SER A 99 -9.16 -10.60 24.73
C SER A 99 -7.79 -9.96 24.53
N THR A 100 -6.75 -10.76 24.23
CA THR A 100 -5.43 -10.21 23.87
C THR A 100 -5.43 -9.62 22.47
N ILE A 101 -6.37 -10.02 21.60
CA ILE A 101 -6.55 -9.50 20.24
C ILE A 101 -7.23 -8.15 20.32
N TYR A 102 -6.48 -7.08 20.03
CA TYR A 102 -6.99 -5.71 20.09
C TYR A 102 -7.38 -5.16 18.70
N ARG A 103 -6.93 -5.80 17.61
CA ARG A 103 -7.27 -5.35 16.25
C ARG A 103 -7.51 -6.53 15.32
N ARG A 104 -8.60 -6.48 14.58
CA ARG A 104 -8.86 -7.29 13.38
C ARG A 104 -8.68 -6.38 12.18
N LYS A 105 -7.99 -6.86 11.15
CA LYS A 105 -7.67 -6.07 9.95
C LYS A 105 -7.74 -6.95 8.71
N ILE A 106 -7.97 -6.32 7.56
CA ILE A 106 -7.72 -6.92 6.26
C ILE A 106 -6.35 -6.44 5.80
N ILE A 107 -5.51 -7.36 5.36
CA ILE A 107 -4.20 -7.07 4.80
C ILE A 107 -4.31 -7.26 3.29
N PHE A 108 -4.02 -6.20 2.54
CA PHE A 108 -3.88 -6.27 1.10
C PHE A 108 -2.39 -6.36 0.76
N THR A 109 -2.02 -7.42 0.04
CA THR A 109 -0.69 -7.59 -0.51
C THR A 109 -0.77 -7.33 -2.02
N PRO A 110 -0.07 -6.30 -2.55
CA PRO A 110 -0.11 -6.00 -3.97
C PRO A 110 0.43 -7.16 -4.80
N GLY A 111 -0.23 -7.46 -5.92
CA GLY A 111 0.23 -8.44 -6.89
C GLY A 111 1.40 -7.92 -7.74
N PHE A 112 1.94 -8.78 -8.60
CA PHE A 112 3.15 -8.49 -9.37
C PHE A 112 3.03 -7.22 -10.21
N TYR A 113 1.87 -6.96 -10.82
CA TYR A 113 1.63 -5.78 -11.66
C TYR A 113 1.92 -4.47 -10.92
N PHE A 114 1.42 -4.34 -9.68
CA PHE A 114 1.67 -3.14 -8.86
C PHE A 114 3.06 -3.14 -8.24
N ARG A 115 3.60 -4.30 -7.86
CA ARG A 115 4.98 -4.38 -7.31
C ARG A 115 6.01 -3.90 -8.33
N ASP A 116 5.89 -4.38 -9.57
CA ASP A 116 6.76 -3.99 -10.69
C ASP A 116 6.62 -2.49 -11.02
N MET A 117 5.39 -1.96 -10.99
CA MET A 117 5.15 -0.51 -11.11
C MET A 117 5.86 0.28 -9.99
N LEU A 118 5.79 -0.17 -8.73
CA LEU A 118 6.45 0.49 -7.60
C LEU A 118 7.98 0.47 -7.72
N THR A 119 8.57 -0.65 -8.15
CA THR A 119 10.01 -0.76 -8.38
C THR A 119 10.53 0.21 -9.44
N ARG A 120 9.72 0.49 -10.46
CA ARG A 120 10.08 1.41 -11.57
C ARG A 120 9.79 2.88 -11.29
N ALA A 121 9.01 3.20 -10.25
CA ALA A 121 8.63 4.58 -9.98
C ALA A 121 9.83 5.37 -9.41
N SER A 122 10.10 6.55 -9.96
CA SER A 122 11.05 7.49 -9.33
C SER A 122 10.42 8.09 -8.07
N VAL A 123 11.24 8.54 -7.11
CA VAL A 123 10.76 9.25 -5.92
C VAL A 123 11.29 10.68 -5.98
N GLU A 124 10.39 11.65 -6.03
CA GLU A 124 10.73 13.05 -6.27
C GLU A 124 10.20 13.93 -5.13
N LYS A 125 11.03 14.90 -4.72
CA LYS A 125 10.62 15.88 -3.72
C LYS A 125 9.78 16.95 -4.41
N MET A 126 8.57 17.19 -3.89
CA MET A 126 7.71 18.24 -4.43
C MET A 126 8.09 19.59 -3.81
N ASP A 127 8.80 20.43 -4.55
CA ASP A 127 9.12 21.80 -4.15
C ASP A 127 8.01 22.75 -4.64
N TRP A 128 7.16 23.24 -3.71
CA TRP A 128 6.27 24.36 -4.01
C TRP A 128 6.90 25.66 -3.53
N SER A 129 7.89 26.13 -4.28
CA SER A 129 8.32 27.52 -4.28
C SER A 129 8.01 28.06 -5.67
N GLY A 130 7.13 29.06 -5.76
CA GLY A 130 6.92 29.78 -7.02
C GLY A 130 8.28 30.22 -7.57
N ASN A 131 8.52 29.91 -8.84
CA ASN A 131 9.80 29.90 -9.58
C ASN A 131 10.53 28.55 -9.55
N GLY A 132 10.36 27.83 -10.66
CA GLY A 132 11.02 26.56 -10.91
C GLY A 132 12.51 26.69 -11.18
N THR A 133 13.20 25.60 -10.91
CA THR A 133 14.33 25.09 -11.68
C THR A 133 14.42 23.60 -11.35
N VAL A 134 14.06 22.75 -12.32
CA VAL A 134 14.34 21.32 -12.26
C VAL A 134 15.82 21.15 -12.62
N SER A 135 16.64 20.65 -11.69
CA SER A 135 17.97 20.13 -12.01
C SER A 135 17.91 18.61 -11.98
N GLY A 136 17.87 18.03 -13.17
CA GLY A 136 18.07 16.60 -13.36
C GLY A 136 19.53 16.19 -13.15
N GLY A 137 19.74 14.91 -12.87
CA GLY A 137 21.06 14.28 -12.95
C GLY A 137 21.13 12.97 -12.19
N GLY A 138 21.22 11.85 -12.89
CA GLY A 138 21.52 10.56 -12.27
C GLY A 138 21.18 9.32 -13.09
N SER A 139 21.58 9.26 -14.36
CA SER A 139 21.58 8.03 -15.16
C SER A 139 22.59 7.01 -14.61
N SER A 140 22.17 5.76 -14.44
CA SER A 140 23.06 4.59 -14.44
C SER A 140 22.34 3.43 -15.13
N LYS A 141 22.98 2.90 -16.19
CA LYS A 141 22.52 1.84 -17.08
C LYS A 141 22.34 0.49 -16.34
N PRO A 142 21.51 -0.43 -16.89
CA PRO A 142 21.32 -1.76 -16.34
C PRO A 142 22.49 -2.68 -16.71
N ASN A 143 22.92 -3.54 -15.81
CA ASN A 143 23.72 -4.72 -16.16
C ASN A 143 22.88 -5.99 -15.93
N PRO A 144 22.91 -6.96 -16.86
CA PRO A 144 22.19 -8.23 -16.74
C PRO A 144 23.03 -9.26 -15.97
N ASP A 145 22.36 -10.36 -15.59
CA ASP A 145 22.87 -11.57 -14.94
C ASP A 145 23.02 -11.57 -13.41
N GLY A 146 22.29 -12.50 -12.80
CA GLY A 146 22.51 -12.94 -11.41
C GLY A 146 21.24 -13.46 -10.75
N GLY A 147 20.90 -14.73 -11.00
CA GLY A 147 19.81 -15.42 -10.30
C GLY A 147 20.10 -15.70 -8.82
N GLY A 148 19.02 -16.06 -8.11
CA GLY A 148 18.99 -16.41 -6.68
C GLY A 148 18.53 -15.23 -5.83
N SER A 149 17.81 -15.39 -4.72
CA SER A 149 17.31 -16.54 -3.99
C SER A 149 16.24 -15.98 -3.06
N ASP A 150 15.26 -16.81 -2.69
CA ASP A 150 14.33 -16.56 -1.59
C ASP A 150 15.05 -15.96 -0.37
N GLY A 151 14.47 -14.87 0.14
CA GLY A 151 15.01 -14.08 1.23
C GLY A 151 13.94 -13.17 1.80
N ASP A 152 12.85 -13.79 2.27
CA ASP A 152 11.92 -13.23 3.25
C ASP A 152 12.69 -12.81 4.50
N GLN A 153 13.23 -11.57 4.51
CA GLN A 153 13.73 -10.93 5.72
C GLN A 153 13.46 -9.43 5.69
N GLY A 154 12.56 -9.00 6.58
CA GLY A 154 12.91 -7.87 7.43
C GLY A 154 12.31 -6.51 7.09
N GLU A 155 11.06 -6.41 6.64
CA GLU A 155 10.34 -5.13 6.75
C GLU A 155 9.44 -5.12 7.98
N ASN A 156 10.06 -4.76 9.10
CA ASN A 156 9.35 -4.26 10.26
C ASN A 156 10.03 -2.97 10.75
N PRO A 157 9.50 -1.78 10.43
CA PRO A 157 9.79 -0.59 11.22
C PRO A 157 8.66 -0.26 12.20
N LEU A 158 7.51 -0.96 12.19
CA LEU A 158 6.32 -0.57 12.94
C LEU A 158 5.46 -1.82 13.24
N GLY A 159 5.53 -2.33 14.47
CA GLY A 159 4.61 -3.36 14.98
C GLY A 159 3.12 -2.98 14.86
#